data_AF-A0A7X8WIG4-F1
#
_entry.id   AF-A0A7X8WIG4-F1
#
_cell.length_a   1.000
_cell.length_b   1.000
_cell.length_c   1.000
_cell.angle_alpha   90.00
_cell.angle_beta   90.00
_cell.angle_gamma   90.00
#
_symmetry.space_group_name_H-M   'P 1'
#
loop_
_entity.id
_entity.type
_entity.pdbx_description
1 polymer ?
#
loop_
_entity_poly.entity_id
_entity_poly.type
_entity_poly.pdbx_seq_one_letter_code
_entity_poly.pdbx_strand_id
1 'polypeptide(L)'
;TEIKEEDGLISVFAPITEYAKVKQALLDLKPDLEFLEDQIAWIPSVYVKLTDENDKKMFDRLMALLDEIEDVQDVYHNIEFDEE
;
A
#
# COMPACT_ATOMS: atom_id res chain seq x y z
N THR A 1 4.60 -15.45 1.33
CA THR A 1 4.86 -14.34 2.25
C THR A 1 6.20 -13.73 1.90
N GLU A 2 6.26 -12.40 1.88
CA GLU A 2 7.47 -11.61 1.64
C GLU A 2 7.66 -10.67 2.84
N ILE A 3 8.91 -10.46 3.23
CA ILE A 3 9.27 -9.59 4.37
C ILE A 3 10.31 -8.59 3.85
N LYS A 4 10.06 -7.31 4.05
CA LYS A 4 10.98 -6.22 3.73
C LYS A 4 11.34 -5.45 4.99
N GLU A 5 12.58 -4.99 5.06
CA GLU A 5 13.09 -4.12 6.11
C GLU A 5 13.66 -2.86 5.46
N GLU A 6 13.14 -1.70 5.85
CA GLU A 6 13.55 -0.40 5.33
C GLU A 6 13.46 0.63 6.47
N ASP A 7 14.54 1.37 6.71
CA ASP A 7 14.64 2.37 7.78
C ASP A 7 14.19 1.90 9.18
N GLY A 8 14.41 0.61 9.49
CA GLY A 8 14.00 -0.01 10.76
C GLY A 8 12.52 -0.35 10.85
N LEU A 9 11.75 -0.19 9.76
CA LEU A 9 10.39 -0.64 9.61
C LEU A 9 10.35 -2.01 8.92
N ILE A 10 9.49 -2.90 9.42
CA ILE A 10 9.29 -4.24 8.86
C ILE A 10 7.92 -4.30 8.19
N SER A 11 7.89 -4.55 6.89
CA SER A 11 6.66 -4.78 6.12
C SER A 11 6.51 -6.26 5.80
N VAL A 12 5.37 -6.84 6.15
CA VAL A 12 5.06 -8.26 5.88
C VAL A 12 3.92 -8.35 4.89
N PHE A 13 4.19 -8.93 3.73
CA PHE A 13 3.20 -9.16 2.68
C PHE A 13 2.83 -10.64 2.65
N ALA A 14 1.54 -10.95 2.67
CA ALA A 14 1.02 -12.31 2.63
C ALA A 14 -0.12 -12.44 1.63
N PRO A 15 -0.36 -13.65 1.08
CA PRO A 15 -1.59 -13.92 0.34
C PRO A 15 -2.82 -13.59 1.20
N ILE A 16 -3.88 -13.09 0.57
CA ILE A 16 -5.14 -12.73 1.27
C ILE A 16 -5.72 -13.91 2.07
N THR A 17 -5.54 -15.15 1.59
CA THR A 17 -5.99 -16.37 2.25
C THR A 17 -5.22 -16.71 3.53
N GLU A 18 -4.09 -16.05 3.77
CA GLU A 18 -3.19 -16.26 4.91
C GLU A 18 -3.10 -15.05 5.84
N TYR A 19 -3.63 -13.89 5.42
CA TYR A 19 -3.54 -12.62 6.15
C TYR A 19 -3.86 -12.74 7.65
N ALA A 20 -5.03 -13.29 8.00
CA ALA A 20 -5.43 -13.45 9.41
C ALA A 20 -4.52 -14.41 10.20
N LYS A 21 -3.98 -15.45 9.55
CA LYS A 21 -3.07 -16.40 10.19
C LYS A 21 -1.72 -15.77 10.49
N VAL A 22 -1.21 -14.97 9.54
CA VAL A 22 0.05 -14.23 9.70
C VAL A 22 -0.07 -13.22 10.82
N LYS A 23 -1.14 -12.41 10.83
CA LYS A 23 -1.42 -11.45 11.89
C LYS A 23 -1.47 -12.12 13.27
N GLN A 24 -2.20 -13.23 13.41
CA GLN A 24 -2.29 -13.96 14.67
C GLN A 24 -0.92 -14.47 15.12
N ALA A 25 -0.13 -15.06 14.20
CA ALA A 25 1.20 -15.57 14.54
C ALA A 25 2.15 -14.47 15.02
N LEU A 26 2.06 -13.26 14.46
CA LEU A 26 2.84 -12.10 14.91
C LEU A 26 2.44 -11.66 16.32
N LEU A 27 1.13 -11.58 16.60
CA LEU A 27 0.61 -11.21 17.91
C LEU A 27 0.87 -12.28 18.99
N ASP A 28 0.87 -13.57 18.63
CA ASP A 28 1.21 -14.66 19.55
C ASP A 28 2.69 -14.58 19.98
N LEU A 29 3.58 -14.17 19.07
CA LEU A 29 5.00 -13.99 19.34
C LEU A 29 5.30 -12.70 20.11
N LYS A 30 4.59 -11.62 19.76
CA LYS A 30 4.75 -10.29 20.35
C LYS A 30 3.38 -9.65 20.61
N PRO A 31 2.76 -9.90 21.78
CA PRO A 31 1.41 -9.43 22.09
C PRO A 31 1.27 -7.90 22.16
N ASP A 32 2.37 -7.19 22.38
CA ASP A 32 2.48 -5.73 22.44
C ASP A 32 2.92 -5.12 21.09
N LEU A 33 2.85 -5.88 19.99
CA LEU A 33 3.17 -5.38 18.66
C LEU A 33 2.12 -4.37 18.20
N GLU A 34 2.55 -3.14 17.97
CA GLU A 34 1.76 -2.11 17.29
C GLU A 34 2.03 -2.17 15.78
N PHE A 35 0.96 -2.29 15.01
CA PHE A 35 1.02 -2.22 13.55
C PHE A 35 0.85 -0.76 13.12
N LEU A 36 1.78 -0.26 12.29
CA LEU A 36 1.61 1.04 11.63
C LEU A 36 0.50 0.97 10.57
N GLU A 37 0.48 -0.13 9.82
CA GLU A 37 -0.55 -0.44 8.84
C GLU A 37 -0.93 -1.93 8.96
N ASP A 38 -2.23 -2.22 8.84
CA ASP A 38 -2.76 -3.57 8.91
C ASP A 38 -4.03 -3.70 8.06
N GLN A 39 -3.85 -4.01 6.78
CA GLN A 39 -4.92 -4.00 5.79
C GLN A 39 -4.70 -5.01 4.65
N ILE A 40 -5.80 -5.30 3.94
CA ILE A 40 -5.77 -6.03 2.67
C ILE A 40 -5.72 -5.00 1.56
N ALA A 41 -4.63 -5.00 0.81
CA ALA A 41 -4.37 -4.03 -0.25
C ALA A 41 -3.99 -4.73 -1.57
N TRP A 42 -4.15 -4.00 -2.68
CA TRP A 42 -3.64 -4.43 -3.98
C TRP A 42 -2.21 -3.94 -4.17
N ILE A 43 -1.26 -4.87 -4.30
CA ILE A 43 0.14 -4.55 -4.53
C ILE A 43 0.46 -4.70 -6.02
N PRO A 44 0.91 -3.63 -6.71
CA PRO A 44 1.28 -3.71 -8.11
C PRO A 44 2.54 -4.56 -8.30
N SER A 45 2.53 -5.43 -9.32
CA SER A 45 3.72 -6.22 -9.67
C SER A 45 4.71 -5.47 -10.57
N VAL A 46 4.26 -4.41 -11.23
CA VAL A 46 5.06 -3.57 -12.13
C VAL A 46 4.63 -2.13 -11.97
N TYR A 47 5.58 -1.22 -11.78
CA TYR A 47 5.36 0.21 -11.68
C TYR A 47 5.58 0.92 -13.03
N VAL A 48 4.93 2.06 -13.22
CA VAL A 48 5.01 2.90 -14.42
C VAL A 48 5.32 4.34 -14.03
N LYS A 49 6.34 4.93 -14.68
CA LYS A 49 6.68 6.33 -14.51
C LYS A 49 5.94 7.21 -15.52
N LEU A 50 5.18 8.19 -15.04
CA LEU A 50 4.60 9.23 -15.88
C LEU A 50 5.68 10.27 -16.24
N THR A 51 5.93 10.46 -17.53
CA THR A 51 6.99 11.37 -18.02
C THR A 51 6.45 12.65 -18.64
N ASP A 52 5.22 12.62 -19.18
CA ASP A 52 4.55 13.81 -19.69
C ASP A 52 3.89 14.60 -18.56
N GLU A 53 4.10 15.92 -18.57
CA GLU A 53 3.59 16.82 -17.53
C GLU A 53 2.06 16.97 -17.56
N ASN A 54 1.41 16.79 -18.72
CA ASN A 54 -0.05 16.80 -18.78
C ASN A 54 -0.63 15.51 -18.22
N ASP A 55 0.03 14.37 -18.46
CA ASP A 55 -0.39 13.08 -17.90
C ASP A 55 -0.33 13.10 -16.36
N LYS A 56 0.76 13.62 -15.79
CA LYS A 56 0.90 13.83 -14.33
C LYS A 56 -0.24 14.68 -13.77
N LYS A 57 -0.47 15.85 -14.37
CA LYS A 57 -1.56 16.76 -13.94
C LYS A 57 -2.94 16.12 -14.04
N MET A 58 -3.18 15.31 -15.08
CA MET A 58 -4.45 14.61 -15.24
C MET A 58 -4.62 13.53 -14.18
N PHE A 59 -3.55 12.81 -13.87
CA PHE A 59 -3.54 11.80 -12.82
C PHE A 59 -3.77 12.43 -11.43
N ASP A 60 -3.05 13.49 -11.09
CA ASP A 60 -3.23 14.20 -9.81
C ASP A 60 -4.67 14.71 -9.66
N ARG A 61 -5.23 15.27 -10.74
CA ARG A 61 -6.63 15.69 -10.76
C ARG A 61 -7.59 14.52 -10.58
N LEU A 62 -7.32 13.37 -11.18
CA LEU A 62 -8.14 12.17 -11.00
C LEU A 62 -8.08 11.70 -9.54
N MET A 63 -6.89 11.65 -8.93
CA MET A 63 -6.74 11.25 -7.53
C MET A 63 -7.49 12.20 -6.60
N ALA A 64 -7.37 13.52 -6.80
CA ALA A 64 -8.11 14.50 -6.00
C ALA A 64 -9.64 14.34 -6.13
N LEU A 65 -10.14 14.07 -7.34
CA LEU A 65 -11.58 13.86 -7.55
C LEU A 65 -12.09 12.55 -6.93
N LEU A 66 -11.27 11.50 -6.88
CA LEU A 66 -11.64 10.23 -6.24
C LEU A 66 -11.65 10.36 -4.72
N ASP A 67 -10.69 11.11 -4.14
CA ASP A 67 -10.60 11.38 -2.70
C ASP A 67 -11.79 12.19 -2.18
N GLU A 68 -12.42 13.01 -3.03
CA GLU A 68 -13.63 13.76 -2.68
C GLU A 68 -14.92 12.91 -2.64
N ILE A 69 -14.89 11.66 -3.12
CA ILE A 69 -16.07 10.79 -3.15
C ILE A 69 -16.14 9.97 -1.85
N GLU A 70 -17.14 10.26 -1.01
CA GLU A 70 -17.33 9.60 0.29
C GLU A 70 -17.43 8.05 0.20
N ASP A 71 -17.91 7.51 -0.91
CA ASP A 71 -18.04 6.07 -1.14
C ASP A 71 -16.73 5.40 -1.61
N VAL A 72 -15.72 6.17 -2.01
CA VAL A 72 -14.40 5.64 -2.38
C VAL A 72 -13.60 5.43 -1.10
N GLN A 73 -13.24 4.16 -0.83
CA GLN A 73 -12.49 3.80 0.37
C GLN A 73 -10.98 3.84 0.13
N ASP A 74 -10.52 3.20 -0.96
CA ASP A 74 -9.11 3.10 -1.31
C ASP A 74 -8.94 3.23 -2.83
N VAL A 75 -7.85 3.86 -3.26
CA VAL A 75 -7.46 3.94 -4.67
C VAL A 75 -6.09 3.30 -4.85
N TYR A 76 -6.01 2.25 -5.67
CA TYR A 76 -4.77 1.55 -5.98
C TYR A 76 -4.33 1.85 -7.41
N HIS A 77 -3.06 2.24 -7.57
CA HIS A 77 -2.45 2.48 -8.86
C HIS A 77 -1.00 1.98 -8.86
N ASN A 78 -0.41 1.86 -10.04
CA ASN A 78 0.98 1.44 -10.20
C ASN A 78 1.91 2.57 -10.66
N ILE A 79 1.47 3.82 -10.57
CA ILE A 79 2.32 4.97 -10.85
C ILE A 79 3.43 5.07 -9.81
N GLU A 80 4.66 5.17 -10.29
CA GLU A 80 5.86 5.45 -9.48
C GLU A 80 5.93 6.96 -9.21
N PHE A 81 5.96 7.34 -7.95
CA PHE A 81 6.27 8.71 -7.54
C PHE A 81 7.77 8.85 -7.38
N ASP A 82 8.31 9.98 -7.81
CA ASP A 82 9.70 10.32 -7.52
C ASP A 82 9.79 10.64 -6.01
N GLU A 83 10.72 10.00 -5.31
CA GLU A 83 11.06 10.37 -3.93
C GLU A 83 11.55 11.83 -3.94
N GLU A 84 10.89 12.73 -3.19
CA GLU A 84 11.40 14.08 -2.92
C GLU A 84 12.56 14.06 -1.91
#